data_AF-A0A7C5VZ80-F1
#
_entry.id   AF-A0A7C5VZ80-F1
#
_cell.length_a   1.000
_cell.length_b   1.000
_cell.length_c   1.000
_cell.angle_alpha   90.00
_cell.angle_beta   90.00
_cell.angle_gamma   90.00
#
_symmetry.space_group_name_H-M   'P 1'
#
loop_
_entity.id
_entity.type
_entity.pdbx_description
1 polymer ?
#
loop_
_entity_poly.entity_id
_entity_poly.type
_entity_poly.pdbx_seq_one_letter_code
_entity_poly.pdbx_strand_id
1 'polypeptide(L)' 'MDDQINRLKKLASDSNLDIKKIYTEAKSAKKPNNRPAFDEMIQRIENGEANGILCWHLNRLTRNPIDSGKLSWLLQ' A
#
# COMPACT_ATOMS: atom_id res chain seq x y z
N MET A 1 -11.70 -13.97 2.87
CA MET A 1 -10.73 -12.85 2.78
C MET A 1 -9.76 -13.04 1.63
N ASP A 2 -9.64 -14.26 1.12
CA ASP A 2 -8.72 -14.71 0.06
C ASP A 2 -8.99 -14.10 -1.31
N ASP A 3 -10.25 -13.75 -1.60
CA ASP A 3 -10.66 -13.24 -2.92
C ASP A 3 -10.02 -11.88 -3.26
N GLN A 4 -9.82 -11.00 -2.27
CA GLN A 4 -9.25 -9.67 -2.49
C GLN A 4 -7.78 -9.73 -2.90
N ILE A 5 -7.00 -10.60 -2.24
CA ILE A 5 -5.58 -10.76 -2.53
C ILE A 5 -5.42 -11.39 -3.92
N ASN A 6 -6.24 -12.39 -4.23
CA ASN A 6 -6.15 -13.08 -5.51
C ASN A 6 -6.50 -12.14 -6.68
N ARG A 7 -7.48 -11.25 -6.48
CA ARG A 7 -7.86 -10.24 -7.48
C ARG A 7 -6.77 -9.19 -7.69
N LEU A 8 -6.14 -8.72 -6.61
CA LEU A 8 -4.99 -7.80 -6.69
C LEU A 8 -3.79 -8.45 -7.36
N LYS A 9 -3.48 -9.71 -7.04
CA LYS A 9 -2.43 -10.48 -7.73
C LYS A 9 -2.73 -10.60 -9.22
N LYS A 10 -3.96 -10.96 -9.58
CA LYS A 10 -4.37 -11.10 -10.97
C LYS A 10 -4.25 -9.78 -11.73
N LEU A 11 -4.66 -8.68 -11.11
CA LEU A 11 -4.56 -7.33 -11.69
C LEU A 11 -3.10 -6.89 -11.84
N ALA A 12 -2.25 -7.19 -10.86
CA ALA A 12 -0.81 -6.94 -10.96
C ALA A 12 -0.18 -7.75 -12.09
N SER A 13 -0.49 -9.04 -12.22
CA SER A 13 -0.02 -9.88 -13.32
C SER A 13 -0.52 -9.38 -14.68
N ASP A 14 -1.78 -8.98 -14.77
CA ASP A 14 -2.40 -8.43 -15.99
C ASP A 14 -1.76 -7.09 -16.40
N SER A 15 -1.44 -6.24 -15.41
CA SER A 15 -0.75 -4.96 -15.60
C SER A 15 0.77 -5.09 -15.67
N ASN A 16 1.31 -6.32 -15.70
CA ASN A 16 2.76 -6.61 -15.71
C ASN A 16 3.55 -5.92 -14.58
N LEU A 17 2.93 -5.75 -13.41
CA LEU A 17 3.53 -5.13 -12.23
C LEU A 17 4.34 -6.15 -11.43
N ASP A 18 5.57 -5.79 -11.05
CA ASP A 18 6.41 -6.62 -10.20
C ASP A 18 6.01 -6.45 -8.72
N ILE A 19 5.35 -7.45 -8.15
CA ILE A 19 4.94 -7.42 -6.74
C ILE A 19 6.15 -7.76 -5.87
N LYS A 20 6.83 -6.74 -5.35
CA LYS A 20 7.95 -6.92 -4.40
C LYS A 20 7.54 -7.57 -3.09
N LYS A 21 6.41 -7.14 -2.51
CA LYS A 21 5.88 -7.67 -1.25
C LYS A 21 4.39 -7.39 -1.13
N ILE A 22 3.67 -8.30 -0.49
CA ILE A 22 2.24 -8.17 -0.23
C ILE A 22 2.06 -7.93 1.26
N TYR A 23 1.45 -6.80 1.59
CA TYR A 23 1.10 -6.44 2.96
C TYR A 23 -0.39 -6.67 3.20
N THR A 24 -0.71 -7.41 4.26
CA THR A 24 -2.10 -7.67 4.66
C THR A 24 -2.27 -7.28 6.12
N GLU A 25 -2.87 -6.11 6.38
CA GLU A 25 -3.20 -5.65 7.72
C GLU A 25 -4.70 -5.44 7.88
N ALA A 26 -5.28 -6.10 8.90
CA ALA A 26 -6.67 -5.90 9.31
C ALA A 26 -6.83 -4.75 10.33
N LYS A 27 -5.81 -3.91 10.51
CA LYS A 27 -5.85 -2.81 11.50
C LYS A 27 -6.55 -1.57 10.96
N SER A 28 -7.39 -0.97 11.80
CA SER A 28 -8.23 0.18 11.47
C SER A 28 -7.40 1.39 11.05
N ALA A 29 -7.72 1.98 9.90
CA ALA A 29 -7.13 3.21 9.37
C ALA A 29 -7.45 4.48 10.20
N LYS A 30 -8.17 4.35 11.33
CA LYS A 30 -8.61 5.47 12.16
C LYS A 30 -7.52 6.08 13.04
N LYS A 31 -6.44 5.35 13.35
CA LYS A 31 -5.32 5.88 14.15
C LYS A 31 -4.05 6.00 13.29
N PRO A 32 -3.43 7.19 13.19
CA PRO A 32 -2.10 7.33 12.60
C PRO A 32 -1.05 6.54 13.40
N ASN A 33 0.04 6.12 12.77
CA ASN A 33 1.18 5.40 13.38
C ASN A 33 0.88 4.03 14.04
N ASN A 34 -0.27 3.40 13.77
CA ASN A 34 -0.59 2.07 14.32
C ASN A 34 -0.53 0.94 13.26
N ARG A 35 0.18 1.19 12.15
CA ARG A 35 0.26 0.34 10.96
C ARG A 35 1.72 0.07 10.58
N PRO A 36 2.40 -0.85 11.27
CA PRO A 36 3.80 -1.13 11.02
C PRO A 36 4.06 -1.63 9.59
N ALA A 37 3.12 -2.32 8.94
CA ALA A 37 3.32 -2.78 7.57
C ALA A 37 3.15 -1.64 6.54
N PHE A 38 2.32 -0.64 6.84
CA PHE A 38 2.23 0.57 6.01
C PHE A 38 3.52 1.39 6.11
N ASP A 39 4.06 1.56 7.31
CA ASP A 39 5.31 2.30 7.51
C ASP A 39 6.49 1.59 6.84
N GLU A 40 6.59 0.26 6.98
CA GLU A 40 7.57 -0.54 6.24
C GLU A 40 7.39 -0.35 4.72
N MET A 41 6.16 -0.42 4.20
CA MET A 41 5.90 -0.23 2.77
C MET A 41 6.36 1.16 2.28
N ILE A 42 6.12 2.22 3.06
CA ILE A 42 6.57 3.58 2.77
C ILE A 42 8.10 3.66 2.73
N GLN A 43 8.78 3.13 3.75
CA GLN A 43 10.24 3.10 3.81
C GLN A 43 10.85 2.40 2.59
N ARG A 44 10.22 1.33 2.09
CA ARG A 44 10.69 0.61 0.91
C ARG A 44 10.55 1.44 -0.37
N ILE A 45 9.51 2.27 -0.46
CA ILE A 45 9.36 3.22 -1.57
C ILE A 45 10.41 4.33 -1.46
N GLU A 46 10.63 4.86 -0.25
CA GLU A 46 11.70 5.84 0.02
C GLU A 46 13.10 5.30 -0.35
N ASN A 47 13.36 4.03 -0.06
CA ASN A 47 14.62 3.37 -0.43
C ASN A 47 14.72 3.02 -1.93
N GLY A 48 13.68 3.26 -2.73
CA GLY A 48 13.64 2.90 -4.15
C GLY A 48 13.46 1.41 -4.41
N GLU A 49 13.07 0.60 -3.41
CA GLU A 49 12.74 -0.81 -3.62
C GLU A 49 11.40 -0.99 -4.37
N ALA A 50 10.50 -0.01 -4.30
CA ALA A 50 9.20 -0.03 -4.96
C ALA A 50 8.82 1.34 -5.55
N ASN A 51 8.30 1.34 -6.78
CA ASN A 51 7.88 2.55 -7.49
C ASN A 51 6.41 2.93 -7.26
N GLY A 52 5.63 2.12 -6.55
CA GLY A 52 4.20 2.33 -6.42
C GLY A 52 3.52 1.37 -5.47
N ILE A 53 2.27 1.70 -5.13
CA ILE A 53 1.45 0.91 -4.21
C ILE A 53 0.18 0.49 -4.93
N LEU A 54 -0.03 -0.82 -5.04
CA LEU A 54 -1.28 -1.37 -5.52
C LEU A 54 -2.21 -1.63 -4.34
N CYS A 55 -3.35 -0.94 -4.31
CA CYS A 55 -4.36 -1.14 -3.28
C CYS A 55 -5.76 -1.23 -3.87
N TRP A 56 -6.63 -2.03 -3.24
CA TRP A 56 -8.01 -2.20 -3.70
C TRP A 56 -8.85 -0.93 -3.49
N HIS A 57 -8.56 -0.16 -2.45
CA HIS A 57 -9.27 1.08 -2.16
C HIS A 57 -8.37 2.03 -1.38
N LEU A 58 -8.20 3.26 -1.85
CA LEU A 58 -7.34 4.26 -1.21
C LEU A 58 -7.78 4.55 0.23
N ASN A 59 -9.10 4.56 0.47
CA ASN A 59 -9.73 4.67 1.81
C ASN A 59 -9.34 3.55 2.81
N ARG A 60 -8.68 2.47 2.35
CA ARG A 60 -8.09 1.42 3.21
C ARG A 60 -6.61 1.69 3.48
N LEU A 61 -5.95 2.42 2.60
CA LEU A 61 -4.54 2.79 2.67
C LEU A 61 -4.35 4.00 3.58
N THR A 62 -5.05 5.11 3.30
CA THR A 62 -4.96 6.35 4.06
C THR A 62 -6.37 6.90 4.32
N ARG A 63 -6.60 7.36 5.55
CA ARG A 63 -7.78 8.17 5.90
C ARG A 63 -7.39 9.48 6.57
N ASN A 64 -6.10 9.70 6.80
CA ASN A 64 -5.56 10.93 7.34
C ASN A 64 -4.85 11.70 6.23
N PRO A 65 -4.99 13.02 6.21
CA PRO A 65 -4.32 13.87 5.23
C PRO A 65 -2.79 13.78 5.33
N ILE A 66 -2.23 13.51 6.51
CA ILE A 66 -0.79 13.36 6.74
C ILE A 66 -0.22 12.17 5.95
N ASP A 67 -0.85 10.99 6.08
CA ASP A 67 -0.41 9.77 5.39
C ASP A 67 -0.58 9.92 3.86
N SER A 68 -1.68 10.55 3.43
CA SER A 68 -1.89 10.86 2.00
C SER A 68 -0.86 11.84 1.46
N GLY A 69 -0.46 12.85 2.22
CA GLY A 69 0.58 13.81 1.83
C GLY A 69 1.94 13.13 1.63
N LYS A 70 2.34 12.26 2.57
CA LYS A 70 3.54 11.42 2.41
C LYS A 70 3.47 10.55 1.16
N LEU A 71 2.36 9.85 0.94
CA LEU A 71 2.19 8.99 -0.24
C LEU A 71 2.34 9.79 -1.54
N SER A 72 1.69 10.95 -1.61
CA SER A 72 1.71 11.80 -2.79
C SER A 72 3.10 12.36 -3.06
N TRP A 73 3.86 12.65 -2.01
CA TRP A 73 5.24 13.12 -2.13
C TRP A 73 6.17 12.02 -2.66
N LEU A 74 5.94 10.77 -2.28
CA LEU A 74 6.76 9.62 -2.67
C LEU A 74 6.47 9.10 -4.08
N LEU A 75 5.26 9.37 -4.58
CA LEU A 75 4.83 8.96 -5.93
C LEU A 75 5.02 10.07 -6.98
N GLN A 76 5.71 11.15 -6.62
CA GLN A 76 5.93 12.30 -7.50
C GLN A 76 6.99 12.03 -8.57
#